data_AF-A0A4V3S0E6-F1
#
_entry.id   AF-A0A4V3S0E6-F1
#
_cell.length_a   1.000
_cell.length_b   1.000
_cell.length_c   1.000
_cell.angle_alpha   90.00
_cell.angle_beta   90.00
_cell.angle_gamma   90.00
#
_symmetry.space_group_name_H-M   'P 1'
#
loop_
_entity.id
_entity.type
_entity.pdbx_description
1 polymer ?
#
loop_
_entity_poly.entity_id
_entity_poly.type
_entity_poly.pdbx_seq_one_letter_code
_entity_poly.pdbx_strand_id
1 'polypeptide(L)'
;MIKNDCMKNSMKQLFRKKWMSILFFCIIMLGTVFFTLGCSLWMGVQDNIHRMKDSFTTVGTVTQKPDSMTMDKRWDAALQKYKMTESSNYTQILDEDILNHLDVAYIHELEKRPFYGAVSPDFITPYGASVAGGASDVSGSALVMEFSPLEDCVPDGPVEVEVKKVYWGDGNPSLVGKTITFCDHYKENPEPLGAGKRYIAFSMWNVMDKHSKEAGVVEYVPITISLGKERTLDWGEMDADFRSTDIGAMWGNFIDEIEKLSCRAVPVTPTAGTELLSPFHEGRAAVAEGEDISPEEYSDGSKACLVSQTFAKLNNLQIGQKIRLQMYFTDAKCSTMENVISTGGMIAGMFRTDILTPEGGKCDVFYEADYAIKGIYSVQSTGGESLHEFASDEIIIPSASVPEEDVRNVIAEGPMRGYNASFQIENGGINDFYKEFSKLPESSLLEVTFDDKGYERFASQMNNLQTIAVIIFLVGFVSVIASGAFLLYSAIIRQRRRTAIERALGMSRRECRTSLLTGIMILTMIAACMGGAVGGIANERMLKAASLEEDYFSAMYSKGIVGNEDEELSVAANQDIVRNSIVFAVSTEVLGMFAMSLLLIGRNLKVNPIQLLGMREEE
;
A
#
# COMPACT_ATOMS: atom_id res chain seq x y z
N MET A 1 -27.13 6.81 -71.78
CA MET A 1 -26.98 8.29 -71.76
C MET A 1 -27.88 8.94 -70.71
N ILE A 2 -29.19 8.67 -70.67
CA ILE A 2 -30.18 9.26 -69.72
C ILE A 2 -29.83 9.05 -68.22
N LYS A 3 -29.25 7.90 -67.85
CA LYS A 3 -28.86 7.57 -66.46
C LYS A 3 -27.78 8.51 -65.89
N ASN A 4 -26.77 8.86 -66.70
CA ASN A 4 -25.68 9.75 -66.27
C ASN A 4 -26.14 11.21 -66.11
N ASP A 5 -27.05 11.68 -66.96
CA ASP A 5 -27.59 13.05 -66.86
C ASP A 5 -28.52 13.22 -65.65
N CYS A 6 -29.24 12.17 -65.25
CA CYS A 6 -30.12 12.18 -64.08
C CYS A 6 -29.34 12.31 -62.75
N MET A 7 -28.20 11.61 -62.62
CA MET A 7 -27.26 11.76 -61.50
C MET A 7 -26.62 13.15 -61.48
N LYS A 8 -26.15 13.64 -62.63
CA LYS A 8 -25.48 14.94 -62.77
C LYS A 8 -26.42 16.11 -62.43
N ASN A 9 -27.71 15.99 -62.76
CA ASN A 9 -28.73 16.98 -62.39
C ASN A 9 -29.14 16.91 -60.92
N SER A 10 -29.16 15.72 -60.30
CA SER A 10 -29.39 15.55 -58.86
C SER A 10 -28.34 16.31 -58.04
N MET A 11 -27.06 16.16 -58.41
CA MET A 11 -25.95 16.92 -57.82
C MET A 11 -26.12 18.43 -58.03
N LYS A 12 -26.36 18.89 -59.27
CA LYS A 12 -26.52 20.33 -59.56
C LYS A 12 -27.66 20.99 -58.78
N GLN A 13 -28.74 20.26 -58.49
CA GLN A 13 -29.86 20.79 -57.70
C GLN A 13 -29.58 20.82 -56.20
N LEU A 14 -28.87 19.82 -55.65
CA LEU A 14 -28.42 19.84 -54.25
C LEU A 14 -27.54 21.08 -53.98
N PHE A 15 -26.76 21.52 -54.97
CA PHE A 15 -25.89 22.69 -54.88
C PHE A 15 -26.51 24.03 -55.34
N ARG A 16 -27.80 24.07 -55.72
CA ARG A 16 -28.45 25.29 -56.26
C ARG A 16 -28.73 26.38 -55.22
N LYS A 17 -28.96 26.01 -53.95
CA LYS A 17 -28.94 26.93 -52.79
C LYS A 17 -27.73 26.55 -51.92
N LYS A 18 -26.55 27.06 -52.30
CA LYS A 18 -25.24 26.69 -51.75
C LYS A 18 -25.20 26.71 -50.21
N TRP A 19 -25.87 27.65 -49.57
CA TRP A 19 -25.80 27.84 -48.11
C TRP A 19 -26.40 26.70 -47.28
N MET A 20 -27.51 26.09 -47.70
CA MET A 20 -28.16 25.00 -46.94
C MET A 20 -27.33 23.72 -46.98
N SER A 21 -26.81 23.36 -48.15
CA SER A 21 -26.00 22.15 -48.30
C SER A 21 -24.65 22.29 -47.60
N ILE A 22 -24.09 23.51 -47.55
CA ILE A 22 -22.92 23.83 -46.72
C ILE A 22 -23.25 23.71 -45.23
N LEU A 23 -24.39 24.26 -44.78
CA LEU A 23 -24.81 24.18 -43.39
C LEU A 23 -24.92 22.71 -42.92
N PHE A 24 -25.58 21.86 -43.71
CA PHE A 24 -25.71 20.44 -43.38
C PHE A 24 -24.40 19.68 -43.44
N PHE A 25 -23.55 20.00 -44.41
CA PHE A 25 -22.20 19.46 -44.47
C PHE A 25 -21.43 19.78 -43.18
N CYS A 26 -21.49 21.03 -42.72
CA CYS A 26 -20.84 21.45 -41.48
C CYS A 26 -21.42 20.75 -40.24
N ILE A 27 -22.74 20.60 -40.13
CA ILE A 27 -23.35 19.96 -38.96
C ILE A 27 -23.07 18.45 -38.94
N ILE A 28 -23.14 17.77 -40.09
CA ILE A 28 -22.74 16.36 -40.19
C ILE A 28 -21.28 16.22 -39.78
N MET A 29 -20.38 17.01 -40.38
CA MET A 29 -18.95 17.00 -40.03
C MET A 29 -18.73 17.23 -38.52
N LEU A 30 -19.37 18.25 -37.93
CA LEU A 30 -19.25 18.55 -36.50
C LEU A 30 -19.81 17.42 -35.63
N GLY A 31 -20.92 16.81 -36.06
CA GLY A 31 -21.51 15.63 -35.44
C GLY A 31 -20.53 14.45 -35.45
N THR A 32 -19.89 14.18 -36.59
CA THR A 32 -18.84 13.15 -36.70
C THR A 32 -17.65 13.47 -35.78
N VAL A 33 -17.22 14.74 -35.69
CA VAL A 33 -16.14 15.16 -34.78
C VAL A 33 -16.48 14.81 -33.34
N PHE A 34 -17.64 15.22 -32.83
CA PHE A 34 -18.07 14.87 -31.47
C PHE A 34 -18.22 13.36 -31.29
N PHE A 35 -18.73 12.67 -32.30
CA PHE A 35 -18.90 11.22 -32.25
C PHE A 35 -17.55 10.48 -32.15
N THR A 36 -16.55 10.89 -32.95
CA THR A 36 -15.18 10.37 -32.84
C THR A 36 -14.52 10.70 -31.51
N LEU A 37 -14.69 11.93 -31.00
CA LEU A 37 -14.14 12.35 -29.71
C LEU A 37 -14.75 11.53 -28.56
N GLY A 38 -16.07 11.39 -28.52
CA GLY A 38 -16.75 10.59 -27.50
C GLY A 38 -16.34 9.11 -27.54
N CYS A 39 -16.25 8.50 -28.73
CA CYS A 39 -15.81 7.11 -28.86
C CYS A 39 -14.36 6.90 -28.44
N SER A 40 -13.45 7.77 -28.90
CA SER A 40 -12.04 7.64 -28.59
C SER A 40 -11.74 7.86 -27.11
N LEU A 41 -12.40 8.85 -26.48
CA LEU A 41 -12.32 9.05 -25.04
C LEU A 41 -12.83 7.84 -24.26
N TRP A 42 -13.99 7.30 -24.64
CA TRP A 42 -14.57 6.15 -23.96
C TRP A 42 -13.68 4.91 -24.06
N MET A 43 -13.15 4.62 -25.26
CA MET A 43 -12.22 3.51 -25.48
C MET A 43 -10.90 3.72 -24.73
N GLY A 44 -10.36 4.95 -24.74
CA GLY A 44 -9.12 5.28 -24.03
C GLY A 44 -9.26 5.16 -22.51
N VAL A 45 -10.39 5.59 -21.94
CA VAL A 45 -10.67 5.43 -20.50
C VAL A 45 -10.74 3.94 -20.12
N GLN A 46 -11.40 3.11 -20.93
CA GLN A 46 -11.50 1.68 -20.66
C GLN A 46 -10.14 0.98 -20.76
N ASP A 47 -9.35 1.31 -21.78
CA ASP A 47 -7.99 0.80 -21.94
C ASP A 47 -7.09 1.20 -20.76
N ASN A 48 -7.16 2.46 -20.33
CA ASN A 48 -6.42 2.95 -19.18
C ASN A 48 -6.81 2.26 -17.87
N ILE A 49 -8.11 2.12 -17.58
CA ILE A 49 -8.56 1.41 -16.38
C ILE A 49 -8.00 -0.02 -16.39
N HIS A 50 -8.08 -0.72 -17.52
CA HIS A 50 -7.58 -2.08 -17.61
C HIS A 50 -6.05 -2.16 -17.46
N ARG A 51 -5.30 -1.27 -18.10
CA ARG A 51 -3.82 -1.26 -18.01
C ARG A 51 -3.33 -0.89 -16.62
N MET A 52 -4.01 0.05 -15.99
CA MET A 52 -3.63 0.56 -14.67
C MET A 52 -4.12 -0.33 -13.54
N LYS A 53 -5.17 -1.14 -13.72
CA LYS A 53 -5.70 -1.98 -12.63
C LYS A 53 -4.61 -2.84 -11.99
N ASP A 54 -3.66 -3.35 -12.78
CA ASP A 54 -2.61 -4.24 -12.29
C ASP A 54 -1.36 -3.49 -11.78
N SER A 55 -1.27 -2.17 -11.99
CA SER A 55 -0.13 -1.35 -11.51
C SER A 55 -0.35 -0.77 -10.10
N PHE A 56 -1.57 -0.86 -9.57
CA PHE A 56 -1.87 -0.48 -8.19
C PHE A 56 -1.90 -1.70 -7.29
N THR A 57 -1.78 -1.46 -5.99
CA THR A 57 -1.85 -2.49 -4.95
C THR A 57 -2.71 -1.94 -3.82
N THR A 58 -3.69 -2.71 -3.37
CA THR A 58 -4.57 -2.33 -2.25
C THR A 58 -4.26 -3.18 -1.03
N VAL A 59 -3.56 -2.59 -0.06
CA VAL A 59 -3.19 -3.25 1.20
C VAL A 59 -4.08 -2.72 2.32
N GLY A 60 -4.64 -3.64 3.10
CA GLY A 60 -5.36 -3.34 4.34
C GLY A 60 -4.48 -3.65 5.54
N THR A 61 -4.46 -2.77 6.54
CA THR A 61 -3.86 -3.05 7.86
C THR A 61 -4.92 -3.09 8.95
N VAL A 62 -4.70 -3.92 9.96
CA VAL A 62 -5.70 -4.18 11.00
C VAL A 62 -5.15 -3.84 12.37
N THR A 63 -5.88 -3.03 13.14
CA THR A 63 -5.59 -2.77 14.54
C THR A 63 -6.77 -3.17 15.40
N GLN A 64 -6.54 -4.06 16.36
CA GLN A 64 -7.55 -4.38 17.36
C GLN A 64 -7.54 -3.30 18.46
N LYS A 65 -8.71 -2.71 18.69
CA LYS A 65 -8.97 -1.73 19.74
C LYS A 65 -9.12 -2.43 21.09
N PRO A 66 -8.65 -1.81 22.18
CA PRO A 66 -8.98 -2.30 23.52
C PRO A 66 -10.48 -2.23 23.75
N ASP A 67 -11.04 -3.25 24.39
CA ASP A 67 -12.46 -3.29 24.78
C ASP A 67 -12.71 -2.63 26.14
N SER A 68 -11.63 -2.42 26.89
CA SER A 68 -11.64 -1.82 28.21
C SER A 68 -10.29 -1.18 28.51
N MET A 69 -10.28 -0.28 29.49
CA MET A 69 -9.05 0.30 30.02
C MET A 69 -8.87 -0.20 31.44
N THR A 70 -7.66 -0.64 31.77
CA THR A 70 -7.25 -0.95 33.14
C THR A 70 -6.54 0.25 33.73
N MET A 71 -6.81 0.53 35.01
CA MET A 71 -6.11 1.56 35.76
C MET A 71 -4.94 0.91 36.49
N ASP A 72 -3.74 1.06 35.92
CA ASP A 72 -2.53 0.61 36.56
C ASP A 72 -2.07 1.65 37.59
N LYS A 73 -1.86 1.17 38.81
CA LYS A 73 -1.33 1.97 39.90
C LYS A 73 0.15 1.72 40.00
N ARG A 74 0.94 2.74 39.70
CA ARG A 74 2.39 2.69 39.86
C ARG A 74 2.82 3.69 40.91
N TRP A 75 3.59 3.25 41.90
CA TRP A 75 4.18 4.17 42.85
C TRP A 75 5.18 5.08 42.15
N ASP A 76 5.25 6.34 42.55
CA ASP A 76 6.25 7.29 42.11
C ASP A 76 6.92 7.87 43.35
N ALA A 77 8.19 7.52 43.56
CA ALA A 77 8.95 7.92 44.73
C ALA A 77 9.20 9.44 44.77
N ALA A 78 9.40 10.09 43.61
CA ALA A 78 9.63 11.53 43.53
C ALA A 78 8.40 12.34 43.95
N LEU A 79 7.20 11.84 43.66
CA LEU A 79 5.94 12.46 44.02
C LEU A 79 5.34 11.93 45.32
N GLN A 80 5.90 10.85 45.87
CA GLN A 80 5.39 10.09 47.02
C GLN A 80 3.89 9.78 46.91
N LYS A 81 3.46 9.36 45.72
CA LYS A 81 2.06 9.01 45.47
C LYS A 81 1.95 8.03 44.31
N TYR A 82 0.81 7.35 44.24
CA TYR A 82 0.45 6.55 43.08
C TYR A 82 0.13 7.43 41.88
N LYS A 83 0.85 7.21 40.79
CA LYS A 83 0.42 7.59 39.45
C LYS A 83 -0.57 6.55 38.94
N MET A 84 -1.64 7.05 38.36
CA MET A 84 -2.67 6.26 37.71
C MET A 84 -2.40 6.36 36.21
N THR A 85 -2.10 5.24 35.58
CA THR A 85 -1.90 5.18 34.14
C THR A 85 -2.97 4.29 33.55
N GLU A 86 -3.68 4.78 32.55
CA GLU A 86 -4.63 3.97 31.80
C GLU A 86 -3.83 3.08 30.84
N SER A 87 -3.98 1.77 31.00
CA SER A 87 -3.43 0.77 30.09
C SER A 87 -4.56 0.14 29.30
N SER A 88 -4.27 -0.16 28.03
CA SER A 88 -5.18 -0.87 27.15
C SER A 88 -5.37 -2.30 27.65
N ASN A 89 -6.62 -2.69 27.89
CA ASN A 89 -6.99 -4.06 28.22
C ASN A 89 -7.78 -4.70 27.08
N TYR A 90 -7.53 -5.99 26.89
CA TYR A 90 -8.15 -6.80 25.86
C TYR A 90 -8.72 -8.04 26.53
N THR A 91 -10.05 -8.18 26.60
CA THR A 91 -10.67 -9.38 27.17
C THR A 91 -10.30 -10.63 26.37
N GLN A 92 -10.10 -10.46 25.06
CA GLN A 92 -9.66 -11.51 24.15
C GLN A 92 -8.76 -10.91 23.06
N ILE A 93 -7.70 -11.62 22.69
CA ILE A 93 -6.95 -11.36 21.45
C ILE A 93 -7.70 -12.04 20.31
N LEU A 94 -8.06 -11.25 19.29
CA LEU A 94 -8.80 -11.73 18.13
C LEU A 94 -7.87 -12.40 17.12
N ASP A 95 -8.39 -13.42 16.45
CA ASP A 95 -7.70 -14.23 15.45
C ASP A 95 -7.88 -13.66 14.04
N GLU A 96 -6.90 -13.87 13.15
CA GLU A 96 -6.97 -13.45 11.75
C GLU A 96 -8.13 -14.07 10.97
N ASP A 97 -8.56 -15.27 11.35
CA ASP A 97 -9.67 -16.01 10.73
C ASP A 97 -10.97 -15.20 10.66
N ILE A 98 -11.16 -14.24 11.58
CA ILE A 98 -12.36 -13.40 11.60
C ILE A 98 -12.51 -12.60 10.31
N LEU A 99 -11.41 -12.15 9.70
CA LEU A 99 -11.43 -11.45 8.42
C LEU A 99 -11.26 -12.40 7.23
N ASN A 100 -10.50 -13.49 7.38
CA ASN A 100 -10.26 -14.44 6.28
C ASN A 100 -11.53 -15.19 5.85
N HIS A 101 -12.53 -15.31 6.74
CA HIS A 101 -13.83 -15.90 6.40
C HIS A 101 -14.80 -14.95 5.65
N LEU A 102 -14.41 -13.69 5.38
CA LEU A 102 -15.25 -12.76 4.62
C LEU A 102 -15.29 -13.14 3.13
N ASP A 103 -16.45 -12.95 2.50
CA ASP A 103 -16.65 -13.14 1.05
C ASP A 103 -16.06 -11.96 0.27
N VAL A 104 -14.72 -11.87 0.26
CA VAL A 104 -13.92 -10.82 -0.37
C VAL A 104 -12.85 -11.47 -1.26
N ALA A 105 -12.54 -10.85 -2.39
CA ALA A 105 -11.48 -11.29 -3.28
C ALA A 105 -10.10 -10.90 -2.71
N TYR A 106 -9.57 -11.75 -1.83
CA TYR A 106 -8.20 -11.63 -1.31
C TYR A 106 -7.17 -12.03 -2.36
N ILE A 107 -6.09 -11.25 -2.46
CA ILE A 107 -4.84 -11.65 -3.11
C ILE A 107 -3.95 -12.33 -2.07
N HIS A 108 -3.85 -11.72 -0.89
CA HIS A 108 -3.27 -12.31 0.32
C HIS A 108 -4.27 -12.14 1.46
N GLU A 109 -4.52 -13.24 2.16
CA GLU A 109 -5.32 -13.25 3.39
C GLU A 109 -4.63 -12.45 4.51
N LEU A 110 -5.38 -12.14 5.57
CA LEU A 110 -4.85 -11.49 6.75
C LEU A 110 -3.80 -12.38 7.41
N GLU A 111 -2.61 -11.81 7.57
CA GLU A 111 -1.51 -12.40 8.29
C GLU A 111 -1.16 -11.52 9.49
N LYS A 112 -1.24 -12.10 10.70
CA LYS A 112 -0.70 -11.49 11.92
C LYS A 112 0.70 -12.04 12.17
N ARG A 113 1.71 -11.33 11.67
CA ARG A 113 3.10 -11.82 11.69
C ARG A 113 3.72 -11.64 13.08
N PRO A 114 4.25 -12.70 13.70
CA PRO A 114 5.29 -12.53 14.71
C PRO A 114 6.61 -12.17 14.03
N PHE A 115 7.62 -11.77 14.80
CA PHE A 115 9.01 -11.88 14.37
C PHE A 115 9.75 -12.90 15.24
N TYR A 116 10.81 -13.48 14.68
CA TYR A 116 11.67 -14.42 15.38
C TYR A 116 13.02 -13.77 15.68
N GLY A 117 13.59 -14.08 16.84
CA GLY A 117 15.01 -13.85 17.04
C GLY A 117 15.82 -15.02 16.53
N ALA A 118 16.75 -14.75 15.61
CA ALA A 118 17.67 -15.75 15.12
C ALA A 118 19.12 -15.41 15.49
N VAL A 119 19.89 -16.43 15.82
CA VAL A 119 21.36 -16.33 15.89
C VAL A 119 21.98 -17.10 14.76
N SER A 120 23.23 -16.75 14.43
CA SER A 120 24.11 -17.58 13.63
C SER A 120 25.51 -17.53 14.21
N PRO A 121 26.31 -18.60 14.12
CA PRO A 121 27.65 -18.63 14.69
C PRO A 121 28.56 -17.50 14.20
N ASP A 122 28.39 -17.08 12.94
CA ASP A 122 29.29 -16.16 12.24
C ASP A 122 28.68 -14.77 12.00
N PHE A 123 27.49 -14.48 12.53
CA PHE A 123 26.87 -13.17 12.35
C PHE A 123 27.58 -12.09 13.17
N ILE A 124 27.88 -11.00 12.49
CA ILE A 124 28.26 -9.73 13.08
C ILE A 124 27.02 -8.84 13.01
N THR A 125 26.45 -8.50 14.17
CA THR A 125 25.37 -7.51 14.25
C THR A 125 25.95 -6.11 14.40
N PRO A 126 25.22 -5.04 14.00
CA PRO A 126 25.71 -3.68 14.15
C PRO A 126 26.10 -3.33 15.60
N TYR A 127 25.28 -3.73 16.58
CA TYR A 127 25.60 -3.52 17.99
C TYR A 127 26.79 -4.36 18.46
N GLY A 128 26.83 -5.64 18.12
CA GLY A 128 27.95 -6.52 18.45
C GLY A 128 29.29 -6.01 17.91
N ALA A 129 29.29 -5.50 16.67
CA ALA A 129 30.45 -4.84 16.07
C ALA A 129 30.87 -3.57 16.81
N SER A 130 29.90 -2.74 17.21
CA SER A 130 30.16 -1.51 17.96
C SER A 130 30.81 -1.80 19.32
N VAL A 131 30.25 -2.77 20.06
CA VAL A 131 30.79 -3.22 21.35
C VAL A 131 32.22 -3.76 21.17
N ALA A 132 32.45 -4.60 20.17
CA ALA A 132 33.78 -5.16 19.87
C ALA A 132 34.81 -4.09 19.45
N GLY A 133 34.36 -3.05 18.75
CA GLY A 133 35.18 -1.91 18.31
C GLY A 133 35.54 -0.91 19.42
N GLY A 134 35.09 -1.14 20.66
CA GLY A 134 35.27 -0.21 21.78
C GLY A 134 34.40 1.04 21.68
N ALA A 135 33.47 1.08 20.71
CA ALA A 135 32.43 2.07 20.62
C ALA A 135 31.28 1.65 21.55
N SER A 136 31.46 1.88 22.84
CA SER A 136 30.38 1.80 23.84
C SER A 136 29.56 3.10 23.83
N ASP A 137 28.97 3.42 22.68
CA ASP A 137 27.85 4.37 22.57
C ASP A 137 26.57 3.79 23.20
N VAL A 138 26.67 2.65 23.89
CA VAL A 138 25.83 2.32 25.03
C VAL A 138 26.13 3.37 26.10
N SER A 139 25.49 4.53 25.94
CA SER A 139 25.00 5.30 27.08
C SER A 139 24.62 4.27 28.14
N GLY A 140 25.23 4.30 29.33
CA GLY A 140 24.93 3.36 30.42
C GLY A 140 23.50 3.52 30.94
N SER A 141 22.51 3.66 30.06
CA SER A 141 21.10 3.89 30.27
C SER A 141 20.33 2.61 30.53
N ALA A 142 20.93 1.44 30.26
CA ALA A 142 20.43 0.13 30.67
C ALA A 142 21.63 -0.78 30.96
N LEU A 143 21.67 -1.40 32.14
CA LEU A 143 22.79 -2.26 32.52
C LEU A 143 22.42 -3.29 33.59
N VAL A 144 23.11 -4.42 33.57
CA VAL A 144 23.06 -5.41 34.65
C VAL A 144 24.30 -5.20 35.52
N MET A 145 24.12 -4.80 36.78
CA MET A 145 25.23 -4.49 37.69
C MET A 145 25.18 -5.24 39.01
N GLU A 146 26.37 -5.44 39.56
CA GLU A 146 26.61 -5.66 40.98
C GLU A 146 26.98 -4.33 41.65
N PHE A 147 26.33 -3.99 42.75
CA PHE A 147 26.59 -2.75 43.48
C PHE A 147 26.62 -2.98 45.01
N SER A 148 27.21 -2.02 45.72
CA SER A 148 27.23 -1.97 47.19
C SER A 148 26.77 -0.60 47.69
N PRO A 149 25.83 -0.53 48.64
CA PRO A 149 25.45 0.71 49.31
C PRO A 149 26.62 1.26 50.13
N LEU A 150 26.76 2.60 50.14
CA LEU A 150 27.78 3.27 50.96
C LEU A 150 27.40 3.28 52.45
N GLU A 151 26.10 3.38 52.75
CA GLU A 151 25.51 3.40 54.08
C GLU A 151 24.26 2.51 54.11
N ASP A 152 23.81 2.11 55.31
CA ASP A 152 22.53 1.41 55.48
C ASP A 152 21.40 2.37 55.05
N CYS A 153 20.61 1.98 54.06
CA CYS A 153 19.59 2.85 53.48
C CYS A 153 18.34 2.08 53.03
N VAL A 154 17.27 2.82 52.76
CA VAL A 154 16.08 2.32 52.06
C VAL A 154 16.04 3.08 50.73
N PRO A 155 15.97 2.40 49.58
CA PRO A 155 16.01 3.09 48.27
C PRO A 155 14.63 3.64 47.88
N ASP A 156 13.86 4.17 48.83
CA ASP A 156 12.56 4.85 48.63
C ASP A 156 12.71 6.30 48.10
N GLY A 157 13.96 6.68 47.85
CA GLY A 157 14.43 7.85 47.13
C GLY A 157 15.85 7.61 46.63
N PRO A 158 16.51 8.64 46.07
CA PRO A 158 17.87 8.55 45.55
C PRO A 158 18.89 8.21 46.66
N VAL A 159 19.58 7.08 46.53
CA VAL A 159 20.67 6.66 47.42
C VAL A 159 21.98 6.48 46.65
N GLU A 160 23.11 6.63 47.34
CA GLU A 160 24.43 6.44 46.74
C GLU A 160 24.88 4.99 46.85
N VAL A 161 25.22 4.39 45.70
CA VAL A 161 25.76 3.04 45.62
C VAL A 161 27.03 3.04 44.78
N GLU A 162 28.00 2.21 45.17
CA GLU A 162 29.22 1.98 44.39
C GLU A 162 29.02 0.78 43.47
N VAL A 163 29.23 0.97 42.17
CA VAL A 163 29.18 -0.11 41.18
C VAL A 163 30.43 -0.97 41.33
N LYS A 164 30.25 -2.24 41.67
CA LYS A 164 31.34 -3.21 41.86
C LYS A 164 31.68 -3.95 40.57
N LYS A 165 30.67 -4.24 39.77
CA LYS A 165 30.84 -4.93 38.48
C LYS A 165 29.66 -4.62 37.57
N VAL A 166 29.91 -4.57 36.27
CA VAL A 166 28.86 -4.55 35.25
C VAL A 166 28.96 -5.84 34.45
N TYR A 167 27.83 -6.54 34.30
CA TYR A 167 27.71 -7.79 33.55
C TYR A 167 27.27 -7.55 32.11
N TRP A 168 26.48 -6.51 31.87
CA TRP A 168 25.98 -6.11 30.56
C TRP A 168 25.65 -4.61 30.54
N GLY A 169 25.86 -3.94 29.40
CA GLY A 169 25.48 -2.54 29.21
C GLY A 169 26.39 -1.50 29.87
N ASP A 170 27.68 -1.81 30.08
CA ASP A 170 28.61 -0.85 30.70
C ASP A 170 28.82 0.40 29.82
N GLY A 171 28.90 1.55 30.48
CA GLY A 171 29.05 2.84 29.81
C GLY A 171 30.47 3.13 29.35
N ASN A 172 30.63 4.18 28.54
CA ASN A 172 31.92 4.82 28.27
C ASN A 172 31.96 6.25 28.83
N PRO A 173 32.81 6.56 29.82
CA PRO A 173 33.71 5.67 30.54
C PRO A 173 32.96 4.65 31.42
N SER A 174 33.62 3.52 31.73
CA SER A 174 33.06 2.45 32.58
C SER A 174 32.56 2.99 33.92
N LEU A 175 31.43 2.45 34.36
CA LEU A 175 30.83 2.78 35.66
C LEU A 175 31.45 1.99 36.82
N VAL A 176 32.27 0.97 36.53
CA VAL A 176 32.91 0.15 37.57
C VAL A 176 33.79 1.01 38.49
N GLY A 177 33.56 0.90 39.80
CA GLY A 177 34.22 1.70 40.83
C GLY A 177 33.71 3.13 40.97
N LYS A 178 32.66 3.52 40.24
CA LYS A 178 31.99 4.81 40.39
C LYS A 178 30.84 4.71 41.37
N THR A 179 30.59 5.82 42.06
CA THR A 179 29.35 6.03 42.81
C THR A 179 28.28 6.52 41.86
N ILE A 180 27.12 5.87 41.89
CA ILE A 180 25.93 6.26 41.12
C ILE A 180 24.75 6.46 42.07
N THR A 181 23.72 7.12 41.56
CA THR A 181 22.45 7.28 42.26
C THR A 181 21.49 6.16 41.90
N PHE A 182 21.03 5.40 42.89
CA PHE A 182 20.07 4.29 42.74
C PHE A 182 18.77 4.62 43.47
N CYS A 183 17.62 4.23 42.91
CA CYS A 183 16.32 4.38 43.57
C CYS A 183 15.37 3.28 43.09
N ASP A 184 14.74 2.56 44.01
CA ASP A 184 13.66 1.62 43.68
C ASP A 184 12.35 2.38 43.49
N HIS A 185 12.35 3.19 42.43
CA HIS A 185 11.44 4.32 42.23
C HIS A 185 9.96 3.93 42.21
N TYR A 186 9.68 2.69 41.77
CA TYR A 186 8.34 2.23 41.45
C TYR A 186 7.72 1.32 42.50
N LYS A 187 8.37 1.18 43.67
CA LYS A 187 7.91 0.37 44.81
C LYS A 187 7.67 1.27 46.02
N GLU A 188 6.47 1.22 46.61
CA GLU A 188 6.12 2.09 47.75
C GLU A 188 6.95 1.79 49.00
N ASN A 189 7.22 0.51 49.25
CA ASN A 189 8.02 0.06 50.39
C ASN A 189 9.13 -0.86 49.88
N PRO A 190 10.24 -0.30 49.36
CA PRO A 190 11.35 -1.11 48.88
C PRO A 190 12.12 -1.75 50.03
N GLU A 191 12.82 -2.84 49.74
CA GLU A 191 13.61 -3.55 50.74
C GLU A 191 14.85 -2.73 51.15
N PRO A 192 15.27 -2.77 52.43
CA PRO A 192 16.45 -2.06 52.88
C PRO A 192 17.73 -2.64 52.29
N LEU A 193 18.67 -1.75 52.03
CA LEU A 193 20.00 -2.02 51.55
C LEU A 193 21.01 -1.88 52.69
N GLY A 194 21.81 -2.91 52.94
CA GLY A 194 22.83 -2.89 53.99
C GLY A 194 24.20 -2.47 53.48
N ALA A 195 24.88 -1.61 54.23
CA ALA A 195 26.24 -1.16 53.95
C ALA A 195 27.21 -2.35 53.88
N GLY A 196 28.09 -2.34 52.87
CA GLY A 196 29.10 -3.38 52.67
C GLY A 196 28.56 -4.71 52.13
N LYS A 197 27.24 -4.86 51.96
CA LYS A 197 26.63 -5.98 51.23
C LYS A 197 26.70 -5.74 49.73
N ARG A 198 26.42 -6.78 48.95
CA ARG A 198 26.39 -6.74 47.49
C ARG A 198 25.01 -7.07 46.99
N TYR A 199 24.60 -6.41 45.92
CA TYR A 199 23.29 -6.57 45.29
C TYR A 199 23.45 -6.67 43.79
N ILE A 200 22.52 -7.36 43.13
CA ILE A 200 22.42 -7.40 41.67
C ILE A 200 21.11 -6.76 41.22
N ALA A 201 21.17 -5.98 40.14
CA ALA A 201 20.00 -5.41 39.49
C ALA A 201 20.22 -5.29 37.98
N PHE A 202 19.14 -5.44 37.22
CA PHE A 202 19.00 -4.83 35.90
C PHE A 202 18.43 -3.43 36.13
N SER A 203 19.11 -2.39 35.65
CA SER A 203 18.75 -1.00 35.95
C SER A 203 18.78 -0.15 34.72
N MET A 204 17.88 0.83 34.66
CA MET A 204 17.80 1.81 33.58
C MET A 204 17.80 3.24 34.11
N TRP A 205 18.18 4.20 33.26
CA TRP A 205 18.02 5.61 33.60
C TRP A 205 16.55 5.96 33.80
N ASN A 206 16.26 6.63 34.90
CA ASN A 206 14.97 7.29 35.08
C ASN A 206 14.92 8.51 34.15
N VAL A 207 14.24 8.40 33.01
CA VAL A 207 14.10 9.52 32.06
C VAL A 207 12.83 10.34 32.30
N MET A 208 11.81 9.78 32.95
CA MET A 208 10.47 10.37 33.05
C MET A 208 10.15 10.97 34.43
N ASP A 209 10.49 10.26 35.50
CA ASP A 209 9.96 10.48 36.85
C ASP A 209 11.06 10.93 37.82
N LYS A 210 12.01 11.74 37.34
CA LYS A 210 13.20 12.11 38.12
C LYS A 210 12.86 12.91 39.38
N HIS A 211 13.58 12.63 40.48
CA HIS A 211 13.56 13.46 41.69
C HIS A 211 14.12 14.87 41.44
N SER A 212 15.18 14.98 40.63
CA SER A 212 15.78 16.25 40.23
C SER A 212 15.55 16.55 38.76
N LYS A 213 15.17 17.81 38.46
CA LYS A 213 15.08 18.32 37.09
C LYS A 213 16.39 18.94 36.59
N GLU A 214 17.44 18.92 37.41
CA GLU A 214 18.75 19.44 37.01
C GLU A 214 19.36 18.56 35.93
N ALA A 215 19.86 19.20 34.87
CA ALA A 215 20.52 18.51 33.77
C ALA A 215 21.83 17.87 34.27
N GLY A 216 21.98 16.56 34.07
CA GLY A 216 23.20 15.81 34.42
C GLY A 216 23.10 14.91 35.65
N VAL A 217 22.04 15.02 36.46
CA VAL A 217 21.78 14.03 37.53
C VAL A 217 21.06 12.83 36.91
N VAL A 218 21.70 11.66 37.01
CA VAL A 218 21.20 10.39 36.48
C VAL A 218 20.86 9.47 37.62
N GLU A 219 19.58 9.11 37.71
CA GLU A 219 19.05 8.15 38.67
C GLU A 219 18.85 6.81 37.97
N TYR A 220 19.41 5.74 38.55
CA TYR A 220 19.25 4.37 38.09
C TYR A 220 18.11 3.71 38.85
N VAL A 221 17.16 3.14 38.10
CA VAL A 221 15.98 2.49 38.64
C VAL A 221 16.03 1.02 38.27
N PRO A 222 15.84 0.09 39.23
CA PRO A 222 15.78 -1.32 38.94
C PRO A 222 14.55 -1.61 38.08
N ILE A 223 14.76 -2.43 37.05
CA ILE A 223 13.71 -2.90 36.15
C ILE A 223 13.50 -4.38 36.42
N THR A 224 12.25 -4.72 36.70
CA THR A 224 11.82 -6.10 36.91
C THR A 224 11.91 -6.90 35.61
N ILE A 225 12.48 -8.09 35.70
CA ILE A 225 12.54 -9.08 34.61
C ILE A 225 11.30 -9.97 34.71
N SER A 226 10.62 -10.18 33.59
CA SER A 226 9.41 -11.00 33.51
C SER A 226 9.76 -12.46 33.23
N LEU A 227 9.20 -13.37 34.00
CA LEU A 227 9.31 -14.83 33.84
C LEU A 227 7.92 -15.40 33.50
N GLY A 228 7.31 -14.89 32.43
CA GLY A 228 5.90 -15.15 32.08
C GLY A 228 4.91 -14.18 32.74
N LYS A 229 3.63 -14.58 32.84
CA LYS A 229 2.54 -13.68 33.25
C LYS A 229 2.50 -13.34 34.74
N GLU A 230 2.99 -14.22 35.62
CA GLU A 230 2.79 -14.10 37.08
C GLU A 230 4.08 -14.03 37.89
N ARG A 231 5.21 -14.39 37.29
CA ARG A 231 6.49 -14.50 38.00
C ARG A 231 7.46 -13.45 37.49
N THR A 232 8.18 -12.86 38.43
CA THR A 232 9.17 -11.82 38.14
C THR A 232 10.50 -12.14 38.83
N LEU A 233 11.56 -11.56 38.29
CA LEU A 233 12.88 -11.55 38.89
C LEU A 233 13.26 -10.08 39.15
N ASP A 234 13.25 -9.72 40.42
CA ASP A 234 13.63 -8.40 40.91
C ASP A 234 15.11 -8.37 41.34
N TRP A 235 15.60 -7.16 41.61
CA TRP A 235 16.91 -6.95 42.22
C TRP A 235 17.00 -7.65 43.59
N GLY A 236 18.20 -8.01 44.03
CA GLY A 236 18.36 -8.72 45.31
C GLY A 236 19.78 -8.81 45.84
N GLU A 237 19.92 -9.19 47.11
CA GLU A 237 21.20 -9.38 47.81
C GLU A 237 21.96 -10.59 47.25
N MET A 238 23.26 -10.43 47.04
CA MET A 238 24.19 -11.48 46.64
C MET A 238 24.95 -11.98 47.87
N ASP A 239 24.42 -13.02 48.51
CA ASP A 239 25.14 -13.73 49.58
C ASP A 239 26.32 -14.57 49.03
N ALA A 240 27.07 -15.23 49.93
CA ALA A 240 28.29 -15.95 49.56
C ALA A 240 28.05 -17.12 48.58
N ASP A 241 26.86 -17.72 48.62
CA ASP A 241 26.48 -18.88 47.79
C ASP A 241 25.51 -18.50 46.66
N PHE A 242 25.25 -17.21 46.46
CA PHE A 242 24.24 -16.67 45.54
C PHE A 242 24.26 -17.36 44.16
N ARG A 243 25.45 -17.55 43.59
CA ARG A 243 25.65 -18.19 42.27
C ARG A 243 25.18 -19.64 42.18
N SER A 244 25.11 -20.34 43.31
CA SER A 244 24.66 -21.72 43.43
C SER A 244 23.16 -21.83 43.73
N THR A 245 22.48 -20.70 43.97
CA THR A 245 21.03 -20.65 44.19
C THR A 245 20.26 -20.61 42.86
N ASP A 246 18.98 -20.99 42.89
CA ASP A 246 18.10 -20.89 41.73
C ASP A 246 18.00 -19.43 41.23
N ILE A 247 17.97 -18.45 42.12
CA ILE A 247 17.92 -17.01 41.78
C ILE A 247 19.21 -16.57 41.08
N GLY A 248 20.37 -16.98 41.61
CA GLY A 248 21.65 -16.68 40.98
C GLY A 248 21.83 -17.36 39.63
N ALA A 249 21.27 -18.57 39.45
CA ALA A 249 21.22 -19.25 38.16
C ALA A 249 20.32 -18.50 37.16
N MET A 250 19.14 -18.03 37.58
CA MET A 250 18.26 -17.20 36.73
C MET A 250 18.93 -15.89 36.29
N TRP A 251 19.62 -15.19 37.21
CA TRP A 251 20.41 -14.01 36.84
C TRP A 251 21.55 -14.34 35.87
N GLY A 252 22.20 -15.50 36.03
CA GLY A 252 23.17 -16.00 35.06
C GLY A 252 22.57 -16.22 33.68
N ASN A 253 21.40 -16.88 33.62
CA ASN A 253 20.67 -17.09 32.38
C ASN A 253 20.25 -15.77 31.73
N PHE A 254 19.78 -14.80 32.51
CA PHE A 254 19.39 -13.48 32.00
C PHE A 254 20.58 -12.73 31.38
N ILE A 255 21.72 -12.71 32.09
CA ILE A 255 22.96 -12.08 31.58
C ILE A 255 23.37 -12.70 30.24
N ASP A 256 23.31 -14.02 30.14
CA ASP A 256 23.67 -14.72 28.91
C ASP A 256 22.68 -14.45 27.77
N GLU A 257 21.37 -14.44 28.05
CA GLU A 257 20.35 -14.21 27.01
C GLU A 257 20.27 -12.75 26.57
N ILE A 258 20.46 -11.77 27.46
CA ILE A 258 20.48 -10.35 27.08
C ILE A 258 21.73 -10.00 26.27
N GLU A 259 22.88 -10.60 26.58
CA GLU A 259 24.09 -10.48 25.76
C GLU A 259 23.85 -11.07 24.37
N LYS A 260 23.34 -12.31 24.31
CA LYS A 260 23.04 -12.99 23.05
C LYS A 260 22.05 -12.18 22.20
N LEU A 261 20.97 -11.71 22.81
CA LEU A 261 19.93 -10.92 22.16
C LEU A 261 20.46 -9.60 21.58
N SER A 262 21.26 -8.87 22.36
CA SER A 262 21.75 -7.55 21.95
C SER A 262 22.91 -7.63 20.97
N CYS A 263 23.84 -8.57 21.14
CA CYS A 263 25.09 -8.62 20.38
C CYS A 263 25.11 -9.61 19.21
N ARG A 264 24.20 -10.59 19.19
CA ARG A 264 24.31 -11.77 18.31
C ARG A 264 23.03 -12.17 17.62
N ALA A 265 21.88 -11.71 18.10
CA ALA A 265 20.59 -12.01 17.51
C ALA A 265 20.19 -10.95 16.48
N VAL A 266 19.54 -11.40 15.42
CA VAL A 266 18.93 -10.56 14.38
C VAL A 266 17.43 -10.84 14.35
N PRO A 267 16.58 -9.83 14.09
CA PRO A 267 15.16 -10.05 13.88
C PRO A 267 14.91 -10.68 12.52
N VAL A 268 14.01 -11.67 12.49
CA VAL A 268 13.58 -12.37 11.28
C VAL A 268 12.07 -12.22 11.14
N THR A 269 11.63 -11.57 10.07
CA THR A 269 10.22 -11.29 9.79
C THR A 269 9.68 -12.26 8.73
N PRO A 270 8.83 -13.22 9.11
CA PRO A 270 8.05 -14.01 8.17
C PRO A 270 6.98 -13.15 7.48
N THR A 271 6.74 -13.38 6.19
CA THR A 271 5.63 -12.78 5.44
C THR A 271 5.21 -13.65 4.25
N ALA A 272 3.95 -13.53 3.82
CA ALA A 272 3.48 -14.09 2.55
C ALA A 272 3.87 -13.26 1.31
N GLY A 273 4.35 -12.03 1.51
CA GLY A 273 4.84 -11.15 0.45
C GLY A 273 5.41 -9.84 0.99
N THR A 274 6.42 -9.27 0.33
CA THR A 274 7.02 -7.98 0.73
C THR A 274 6.01 -6.83 0.70
N GLU A 275 5.07 -6.85 -0.23
CA GLU A 275 4.03 -5.82 -0.37
C GLU A 275 3.12 -5.70 0.87
N LEU A 276 3.08 -6.73 1.73
CA LEU A 276 2.36 -6.69 3.01
C LEU A 276 3.13 -5.92 4.11
N LEU A 277 4.40 -5.59 3.88
CA LEU A 277 5.24 -4.86 4.82
C LEU A 277 5.21 -3.37 4.47
N SER A 278 4.82 -2.53 5.44
CA SER A 278 4.61 -1.08 5.22
C SER A 278 5.78 -0.39 4.50
N PRO A 279 7.07 -0.64 4.84
CA PRO A 279 8.17 0.01 4.12
C PRO A 279 8.23 -0.33 2.62
N PHE A 280 7.95 -1.58 2.23
CA PHE A 280 7.93 -1.99 0.82
C PHE A 280 6.72 -1.41 0.10
N HIS A 281 5.54 -1.53 0.71
CA HIS A 281 4.31 -0.99 0.14
C HIS A 281 4.43 0.52 -0.14
N GLU A 282 4.96 1.29 0.81
CA GLU A 282 5.13 2.74 0.70
C GLU A 282 6.31 3.16 -0.22
N GLY A 283 7.05 2.20 -0.78
CA GLY A 283 8.23 2.47 -1.62
C GLY A 283 9.44 3.02 -0.84
N ARG A 284 9.43 2.89 0.49
CA ARG A 284 10.57 3.24 1.36
C ARG A 284 11.61 2.13 1.44
N ALA A 285 11.22 0.89 1.16
CA ALA A 285 12.12 -0.24 1.01
C ALA A 285 11.99 -0.83 -0.40
N ALA A 286 13.11 -1.28 -0.95
CA ALA A 286 13.17 -1.95 -2.24
C ALA A 286 14.37 -2.90 -2.30
N VAL A 287 14.24 -3.99 -3.06
CA VAL A 287 15.36 -4.89 -3.37
C VAL A 287 16.34 -4.13 -4.28
N ALA A 288 17.53 -3.85 -3.76
CA ALA A 288 18.55 -3.07 -4.45
C ALA A 288 19.52 -3.96 -5.26
N GLU A 289 19.72 -5.20 -4.82
CA GLU A 289 20.55 -6.20 -5.51
C GLU A 289 19.84 -7.55 -5.47
N GLY A 290 19.91 -8.32 -6.57
CA GLY A 290 19.21 -9.60 -6.70
C GLY A 290 17.74 -9.42 -7.10
N GLU A 291 16.90 -10.35 -6.64
CA GLU A 291 15.47 -10.38 -6.91
C GLU A 291 14.69 -10.53 -5.60
N ASP A 292 13.42 -10.13 -5.61
CA ASP A 292 12.50 -10.48 -4.53
C ASP A 292 12.22 -12.00 -4.53
N ILE A 293 11.70 -12.53 -3.44
CA ILE A 293 11.20 -13.90 -3.35
C ILE A 293 9.93 -13.99 -4.21
N SER A 294 9.84 -15.01 -5.07
CA SER A 294 8.69 -15.13 -5.97
C SER A 294 7.41 -15.52 -5.20
N PRO A 295 6.20 -15.23 -5.73
CA PRO A 295 4.94 -15.64 -5.11
C PRO A 295 4.87 -17.16 -4.85
N GLU A 296 5.41 -17.97 -5.76
CA GLU A 296 5.50 -19.43 -5.59
C GLU A 296 6.47 -19.81 -4.48
N GLU A 297 7.63 -19.15 -4.40
CA GLU A 297 8.59 -19.40 -3.32
C GLU A 297 8.03 -19.01 -1.95
N TYR A 298 7.24 -17.93 -1.89
CA TYR A 298 6.47 -17.54 -0.70
C TYR A 298 5.46 -18.62 -0.30
N SER A 299 4.61 -19.06 -1.25
CA SER A 299 3.57 -20.06 -1.02
C SER A 299 4.14 -21.44 -0.65
N ASP A 300 5.27 -21.85 -1.25
CA ASP A 300 5.88 -23.16 -1.03
C ASP A 300 6.72 -23.22 0.25
N GLY A 301 6.93 -22.08 0.94
CA GLY A 301 7.78 -22.02 2.14
C GLY A 301 9.26 -22.27 1.84
N SER A 302 9.71 -21.80 0.66
CA SER A 302 11.10 -21.95 0.22
C SER A 302 12.08 -21.37 1.22
N LYS A 303 13.25 -22.00 1.39
CA LYS A 303 14.34 -21.49 2.23
C LYS A 303 15.10 -20.39 1.50
N ALA A 304 14.39 -19.32 1.17
CA ALA A 304 14.88 -18.10 0.55
C ALA A 304 14.73 -16.94 1.53
N CYS A 305 15.66 -15.98 1.50
CA CYS A 305 15.57 -14.80 2.35
C CYS A 305 15.97 -13.53 1.62
N LEU A 306 15.47 -12.40 2.12
CA LEU A 306 16.02 -11.08 1.86
C LEU A 306 16.78 -10.60 3.07
N VAL A 307 17.92 -9.96 2.86
CA VAL A 307 18.73 -9.38 3.94
C VAL A 307 18.88 -7.88 3.74
N SER A 308 18.95 -7.12 4.82
CA SER A 308 19.17 -5.69 4.73
C SER A 308 20.55 -5.38 4.13
N GLN A 309 20.67 -4.26 3.41
CA GLN A 309 21.95 -3.83 2.85
C GLN A 309 22.99 -3.54 3.94
N THR A 310 22.57 -3.05 5.11
CA THR A 310 23.45 -2.83 6.25
C THR A 310 24.02 -4.14 6.76
N PHE A 311 23.18 -5.15 6.96
CA PHE A 311 23.60 -6.48 7.41
C PHE A 311 24.49 -7.18 6.39
N ALA A 312 24.12 -7.11 5.11
CA ALA A 312 24.91 -7.70 4.03
C ALA A 312 26.31 -7.09 3.93
N LYS A 313 26.42 -5.76 4.00
CA LYS A 313 27.72 -5.07 3.99
C LYS A 313 28.58 -5.45 5.19
N LEU A 314 27.99 -5.49 6.39
CA LEU A 314 28.71 -5.82 7.63
C LEU A 314 29.27 -7.24 7.62
N ASN A 315 28.52 -8.19 7.03
CA ASN A 315 28.87 -9.61 6.98
C ASN A 315 29.50 -10.05 5.64
N ASN A 316 29.75 -9.12 4.72
CA ASN A 316 30.24 -9.40 3.35
C ASN A 316 29.39 -10.44 2.59
N LEU A 317 28.07 -10.37 2.77
CA LEU A 317 27.12 -11.30 2.15
C LEU A 317 26.84 -10.94 0.69
N GLN A 318 26.60 -11.97 -0.13
CA GLN A 318 26.28 -11.83 -1.54
C GLN A 318 25.06 -12.68 -1.93
N ILE A 319 24.39 -12.29 -3.01
CA ILE A 319 23.27 -13.04 -3.59
C ILE A 319 23.68 -14.50 -3.87
N GLY A 320 22.80 -15.43 -3.55
CA GLY A 320 22.98 -16.88 -3.72
C GLY A 320 23.75 -17.56 -2.58
N GLN A 321 24.38 -16.81 -1.68
CA GLN A 321 24.97 -17.39 -0.47
C GLN A 321 23.88 -17.90 0.48
N LYS A 322 24.23 -18.89 1.29
CA LYS A 322 23.34 -19.43 2.32
C LYS A 322 23.74 -18.93 3.70
N ILE A 323 22.75 -18.50 4.47
CA ILE A 323 22.90 -18.15 5.88
C ILE A 323 22.16 -19.17 6.75
N ARG A 324 22.81 -19.61 7.83
CA ARG A 324 22.17 -20.48 8.83
C ARG A 324 21.40 -19.62 9.81
N LEU A 325 20.09 -19.83 9.93
CA LEU A 325 19.26 -19.14 10.92
C LEU A 325 18.86 -20.13 12.02
N GLN A 326 19.23 -19.84 13.27
CA GLN A 326 18.83 -20.58 14.47
C GLN A 326 17.82 -19.74 15.25
N MET A 327 16.53 -19.96 15.01
CA MET A 327 15.43 -19.24 15.66
C MET A 327 15.25 -19.77 17.08
N TYR A 328 15.22 -18.88 18.06
CA TYR A 328 15.19 -19.27 19.48
C TYR A 328 14.14 -18.54 20.32
N PHE A 329 13.57 -17.42 19.86
CA PHE A 329 12.37 -16.83 20.47
C PHE A 329 11.40 -16.31 19.42
N THR A 330 10.14 -16.14 19.83
CA THR A 330 9.05 -15.59 19.03
C THR A 330 8.44 -14.40 19.75
N ASP A 331 8.21 -13.30 19.04
CA ASP A 331 7.45 -12.16 19.52
C ASP A 331 6.27 -11.88 18.59
N ALA A 332 5.06 -12.06 19.13
CA ALA A 332 3.79 -11.84 18.43
C ALA A 332 3.07 -10.57 18.90
N LYS A 333 3.77 -9.66 19.60
CA LYS A 333 3.23 -8.43 20.16
C LYS A 333 3.92 -7.19 19.61
N CYS A 334 5.25 -7.13 19.69
CA CYS A 334 5.99 -5.89 19.45
C CYS A 334 6.48 -5.81 18.00
N SER A 335 6.76 -4.58 17.57
CA SER A 335 7.51 -4.34 16.33
C SER A 335 8.99 -4.66 16.54
N THR A 336 9.72 -4.98 15.46
CA THR A 336 11.19 -5.12 15.46
C THR A 336 11.90 -3.81 15.85
N MET A 337 11.17 -2.69 15.85
CA MET A 337 11.63 -1.36 16.24
C MET A 337 11.36 -1.04 17.73
N GLU A 338 10.66 -1.90 18.46
CA GLU A 338 10.37 -1.69 19.88
C GLU A 338 11.47 -2.31 20.77
N ASN A 339 11.83 -1.63 21.87
CA ASN A 339 12.88 -2.07 22.81
C ASN A 339 14.23 -2.34 22.11
N VAL A 340 14.61 -1.43 21.23
CA VAL A 340 15.86 -1.46 20.51
C VAL A 340 16.92 -0.54 21.12
N ILE A 341 18.19 -0.86 20.87
CA ILE A 341 19.35 -0.09 21.29
C ILE A 341 19.88 0.68 20.08
N SER A 342 20.04 1.99 20.24
CA SER A 342 20.59 2.85 19.20
C SER A 342 22.09 3.10 19.44
N THR A 343 22.89 3.05 18.38
CA THR A 343 24.33 3.35 18.40
C THR A 343 24.70 4.15 17.15
N GLY A 344 25.37 5.30 17.32
CA GLY A 344 25.76 6.17 16.19
C GLY A 344 24.59 6.68 15.34
N GLY A 345 23.38 6.78 15.90
CA GLY A 345 22.15 7.15 15.19
C GLY A 345 21.51 6.01 14.38
N MET A 346 22.00 4.78 14.50
CA MET A 346 21.40 3.58 13.92
C MET A 346 20.83 2.68 15.01
N ILE A 347 19.69 2.05 14.73
CA ILE A 347 19.12 1.00 15.59
C ILE A 347 19.93 -0.28 15.38
N ALA A 348 20.60 -0.75 16.42
CA ALA A 348 21.73 -1.67 16.29
C ALA A 348 21.58 -3.01 17.04
N GLY A 349 20.66 -3.12 18.01
CA GLY A 349 20.44 -4.36 18.77
C GLY A 349 19.10 -4.36 19.53
N MET A 350 18.67 -5.52 20.02
CA MET A 350 17.43 -5.69 20.79
C MET A 350 17.73 -5.89 22.28
N PHE A 351 16.81 -5.48 23.16
CA PHE A 351 16.83 -5.91 24.57
C PHE A 351 15.42 -6.21 25.05
N ARG A 352 15.27 -7.25 25.88
CA ARG A 352 13.98 -7.74 26.33
C ARG A 352 14.04 -8.20 27.78
N THR A 353 13.05 -7.75 28.57
CA THR A 353 12.91 -8.12 29.98
C THR A 353 12.18 -9.44 30.16
N ASP A 354 11.64 -10.02 29.09
CA ASP A 354 10.82 -11.24 29.02
C ASP A 354 11.53 -12.36 28.23
N ILE A 355 12.85 -12.28 28.03
CA ILE A 355 13.63 -13.22 27.21
C ILE A 355 13.87 -14.60 27.87
N LEU A 356 13.54 -14.76 29.14
CA LEU A 356 13.68 -16.03 29.85
C LEU A 356 12.40 -16.86 29.80
N THR A 357 12.54 -18.18 29.91
CA THR A 357 11.36 -19.06 30.06
C THR A 357 10.64 -18.80 31.39
N PRO A 358 9.37 -19.23 31.57
CA PRO A 358 8.64 -19.08 32.84
C PRO A 358 9.36 -19.70 34.05
N GLU A 359 10.19 -20.72 33.82
CA GLU A 359 11.01 -21.37 34.84
C GLU A 359 12.26 -20.56 35.21
N GLY A 360 12.61 -19.55 34.41
CA GLY A 360 13.85 -18.77 34.51
C GLY A 360 15.02 -19.41 33.74
N GLY A 361 14.71 -20.30 32.79
CA GLY A 361 15.66 -20.94 31.89
C GLY A 361 15.98 -20.10 30.66
N LYS A 362 16.96 -20.56 29.89
CA LYS A 362 17.30 -19.99 28.57
C LYS A 362 16.34 -20.50 27.50
N CYS A 363 16.20 -19.75 26.42
CA CYS A 363 15.43 -20.17 25.26
C CYS A 363 16.29 -21.04 24.33
N ASP A 364 15.87 -22.30 24.14
CA ASP A 364 16.47 -23.22 23.19
C ASP A 364 16.12 -22.85 21.74
N VAL A 365 16.96 -23.29 20.79
CA VAL A 365 16.66 -23.16 19.36
C VAL A 365 15.48 -24.07 19.03
N PHE A 366 14.39 -23.50 18.51
CA PHE A 366 13.20 -24.26 18.13
C PHE A 366 13.16 -24.59 16.64
N TYR A 367 13.81 -23.79 15.80
CA TYR A 367 13.86 -24.00 14.37
C TYR A 367 15.22 -23.60 13.79
N GLU A 368 15.73 -24.40 12.86
CA GLU A 368 17.02 -24.16 12.23
C GLU A 368 17.07 -24.59 10.77
N ALA A 369 17.46 -23.67 9.87
CA ALA A 369 17.62 -23.97 8.45
C ALA A 369 18.64 -23.06 7.76
N ASP A 370 19.08 -23.49 6.57
CA ASP A 370 19.92 -22.69 5.67
C ASP A 370 19.02 -21.95 4.66
N TYR A 371 19.07 -20.62 4.69
CA TYR A 371 18.32 -19.76 3.78
C TYR A 371 19.23 -19.18 2.70
N ALA A 372 18.86 -19.31 1.43
CA ALA A 372 19.57 -18.71 0.32
C ALA A 372 19.17 -17.24 0.16
N ILE A 373 20.16 -16.34 0.09
CA ILE A 373 19.94 -14.90 -0.12
C ILE A 373 19.48 -14.68 -1.56
N LYS A 374 18.21 -14.30 -1.73
CA LYS A 374 17.64 -13.96 -3.04
C LYS A 374 17.85 -12.51 -3.42
N GLY A 375 17.72 -11.64 -2.44
CA GLY A 375 17.83 -10.20 -2.61
C GLY A 375 18.46 -9.53 -1.40
N ILE A 376 19.08 -8.38 -1.66
CA ILE A 376 19.53 -7.45 -0.64
C ILE A 376 18.67 -6.20 -0.76
N TYR A 377 17.91 -5.88 0.29
CA TYR A 377 17.01 -4.74 0.28
C TYR A 377 17.64 -3.51 0.95
N SER A 378 17.27 -2.35 0.45
CA SER A 378 17.64 -1.06 1.03
C SER A 378 16.41 -0.39 1.62
N VAL A 379 16.61 0.41 2.66
CA VAL A 379 15.55 1.20 3.31
C VAL A 379 15.97 2.66 3.29
N GLN A 380 15.10 3.53 2.78
CA GLN A 380 15.22 4.97 2.92
C GLN A 380 14.71 5.36 4.31
N SER A 381 15.64 5.49 5.26
CA SER A 381 15.29 5.88 6.63
C SER A 381 14.67 7.28 6.64
N THR A 382 13.55 7.44 7.34
CA THR A 382 12.91 8.75 7.54
C THR A 382 13.48 9.51 8.74
N GLY A 383 14.44 8.91 9.47
CA GLY A 383 15.00 9.46 10.69
C GLY A 383 14.03 9.48 11.88
N GLY A 384 12.90 8.76 11.79
CA GLY A 384 11.88 8.67 12.84
C GLY A 384 11.79 7.27 13.45
N GLU A 385 11.52 7.19 14.75
CA GLU A 385 11.25 5.94 15.48
C GLU A 385 9.82 5.45 15.22
N SER A 386 9.49 5.12 13.96
CA SER A 386 8.19 4.55 13.61
C SER A 386 8.17 3.04 13.87
N LEU A 387 7.12 2.52 14.50
CA LEU A 387 6.91 1.08 14.69
C LEU A 387 6.64 0.33 13.37
N HIS A 388 6.41 1.05 12.28
CA HIS A 388 6.24 0.50 10.92
C HIS A 388 7.56 0.46 10.12
N GLU A 389 8.70 0.79 10.73
CA GLU A 389 10.02 0.66 10.10
C GLU A 389 10.65 -0.72 10.38
N PHE A 390 11.76 -1.00 9.69
CA PHE A 390 12.55 -2.21 9.89
C PHE A 390 13.76 -1.95 10.78
N ALA A 391 14.13 -2.96 11.57
CA ALA A 391 15.43 -2.97 12.23
C ALA A 391 16.55 -3.01 11.18
N SER A 392 17.72 -2.46 11.52
CA SER A 392 18.81 -2.28 10.55
C SER A 392 19.40 -3.60 10.05
N ASP A 393 19.24 -4.70 10.79
CA ASP A 393 19.73 -6.04 10.50
C ASP A 393 18.61 -7.07 10.31
N GLU A 394 17.39 -6.59 10.04
CA GLU A 394 16.23 -7.45 9.82
C GLU A 394 16.38 -8.33 8.56
N ILE A 395 15.89 -9.57 8.67
CA ILE A 395 15.89 -10.57 7.61
C ILE A 395 14.44 -10.95 7.30
N ILE A 396 14.07 -10.97 6.03
CA ILE A 396 12.71 -11.33 5.60
C ILE A 396 12.73 -12.75 5.02
N ILE A 397 11.77 -13.57 5.43
CA ILE A 397 11.59 -14.95 4.95
C ILE A 397 10.14 -15.23 4.59
N PRO A 398 9.84 -16.28 3.79
CA PRO A 398 8.49 -16.76 3.64
C PRO A 398 7.92 -17.25 4.97
N SER A 399 6.70 -16.83 5.31
CA SER A 399 6.02 -17.32 6.52
C SER A 399 5.82 -18.82 6.52
N ALA A 400 5.42 -19.40 5.38
CA ALA A 400 5.32 -20.84 5.18
C ALA A 400 6.66 -21.59 5.31
N SER A 401 7.80 -20.89 5.41
CA SER A 401 9.09 -21.55 5.60
C SER A 401 9.32 -22.04 7.03
N VAL A 402 8.58 -21.55 8.03
CA VAL A 402 8.64 -22.06 9.41
C VAL A 402 7.30 -22.73 9.70
N PRO A 403 7.25 -24.06 9.88
CA PRO A 403 6.00 -24.74 10.21
C PRO A 403 5.42 -24.17 11.52
N GLU A 404 4.13 -23.88 11.53
CA GLU A 404 3.45 -23.30 12.69
C GLU A 404 3.60 -24.20 13.93
N GLU A 405 3.57 -25.53 13.71
CA GLU A 405 3.78 -26.53 14.75
C GLU A 405 5.19 -26.54 15.33
N ASP A 406 6.18 -25.90 14.70
CA ASP A 406 7.56 -25.79 15.20
C ASP A 406 7.79 -24.50 16.00
N VAL A 407 6.91 -23.49 15.87
CA VAL A 407 7.07 -22.19 16.56
C VAL A 407 6.97 -22.37 18.08
N ARG A 408 7.98 -21.90 18.81
CA ARG A 408 8.06 -21.99 20.28
C ARG A 408 8.62 -20.70 20.89
N ASN A 409 8.75 -20.69 22.22
CA ASN A 409 9.37 -19.62 23.00
C ASN A 409 8.74 -18.25 22.70
N VAL A 410 7.40 -18.20 22.78
CA VAL A 410 6.64 -16.96 22.63
C VAL A 410 6.86 -16.10 23.88
N ILE A 411 7.73 -15.10 23.78
CA ILE A 411 8.09 -14.22 24.90
C ILE A 411 7.05 -13.12 25.09
N ALA A 412 6.35 -12.72 24.02
CA ALA A 412 5.24 -11.80 24.08
C ALA A 412 4.14 -12.14 23.07
N GLU A 413 2.90 -12.02 23.53
CA GLU A 413 1.69 -12.22 22.75
C GLU A 413 0.83 -10.96 22.83
N GLY A 414 0.30 -10.50 21.70
CA GLY A 414 -0.41 -9.24 21.61
C GLY A 414 -1.56 -9.22 20.61
N PRO A 415 -2.39 -8.16 20.64
CA PRO A 415 -3.44 -7.94 19.66
C PRO A 415 -2.88 -7.64 18.26
N MET A 416 -3.72 -7.74 17.23
CA MET A 416 -3.39 -7.20 15.91
C MET A 416 -3.09 -5.70 15.97
N ARG A 417 -2.04 -5.28 15.27
CA ARG A 417 -1.61 -3.89 15.13
C ARG A 417 -1.31 -3.60 13.67
N GLY A 418 -1.49 -2.36 13.23
CA GLY A 418 -1.25 -1.98 11.84
C GLY A 418 0.17 -2.28 11.32
N TYR A 419 1.17 -2.41 12.21
CA TYR A 419 2.53 -2.80 11.85
C TYR A 419 2.75 -4.31 11.74
N ASN A 420 1.89 -5.14 12.35
CA ASN A 420 2.04 -6.60 12.35
C ASN A 420 0.85 -7.37 11.75
N ALA A 421 -0.23 -6.71 11.34
CA ALA A 421 -1.40 -7.36 10.78
C ALA A 421 -1.84 -6.66 9.48
N SER A 422 -1.71 -7.35 8.36
CA SER A 422 -2.09 -6.82 7.05
C SER A 422 -2.54 -7.91 6.07
N PHE A 423 -3.25 -7.48 5.04
CA PHE A 423 -3.78 -8.33 3.96
C PHE A 423 -3.80 -7.53 2.64
N GLN A 424 -4.05 -8.23 1.53
CA GLN A 424 -4.18 -7.60 0.22
C GLN A 424 -5.48 -8.03 -0.46
N ILE A 425 -6.20 -7.09 -1.04
CA ILE A 425 -7.42 -7.34 -1.82
C ILE A 425 -7.28 -6.83 -3.26
N GLU A 426 -8.17 -7.28 -4.14
CA GLU A 426 -8.24 -6.72 -5.49
C GLU A 426 -8.53 -5.21 -5.49
N ASN A 427 -7.89 -4.48 -6.42
CA ASN A 427 -8.10 -3.05 -6.59
C ASN A 427 -9.56 -2.72 -6.92
N GLY A 428 -10.16 -1.85 -6.11
CA GLY A 428 -11.58 -1.48 -6.17
C GLY A 428 -12.48 -2.30 -5.24
N GLY A 429 -11.93 -3.27 -4.50
CA GLY A 429 -12.67 -4.13 -3.57
C GLY A 429 -12.96 -3.52 -2.19
N ILE A 430 -12.49 -2.31 -1.89
CA ILE A 430 -12.62 -1.69 -0.55
C ILE A 430 -14.08 -1.59 -0.10
N ASN A 431 -14.99 -1.19 -1.00
CA ASN A 431 -16.42 -1.08 -0.68
C ASN A 431 -17.07 -2.45 -0.41
N ASP A 432 -16.67 -3.47 -1.16
CA ASP A 432 -17.15 -4.84 -0.96
C ASP A 432 -16.63 -5.40 0.37
N PHE A 433 -15.37 -5.11 0.72
CA PHE A 433 -14.81 -5.44 2.02
C PHE A 433 -15.61 -4.80 3.16
N TYR A 434 -15.86 -3.48 3.13
CA TYR A 434 -16.60 -2.82 4.21
C TYR A 434 -18.05 -3.30 4.34
N LYS A 435 -18.66 -3.73 3.22
CA LYS A 435 -19.99 -4.32 3.22
C LYS A 435 -20.02 -5.64 3.98
N GLU A 436 -19.03 -6.51 3.80
CA GLU A 436 -18.91 -7.77 4.54
C GLU A 436 -18.44 -7.54 5.98
N PHE A 437 -17.42 -6.69 6.18
CA PHE A 437 -16.88 -6.32 7.50
C PHE A 437 -17.96 -5.76 8.44
N SER A 438 -18.87 -4.92 7.94
CA SER A 438 -19.96 -4.34 8.76
C SER A 438 -20.95 -5.36 9.34
N LYS A 439 -20.95 -6.60 8.83
CA LYS A 439 -21.80 -7.69 9.32
C LYS A 439 -21.18 -8.42 10.51
N LEU A 440 -19.88 -8.25 10.74
CA LEU A 440 -19.18 -8.91 11.85
C LEU A 440 -19.52 -8.25 13.18
N PRO A 441 -19.87 -9.03 14.23
CA PRO A 441 -20.06 -8.49 15.57
C PRO A 441 -18.79 -7.83 16.13
N GLU A 442 -17.61 -8.35 15.77
CA GLU A 442 -16.29 -7.88 16.19
C GLU A 442 -15.83 -6.61 15.44
N SER A 443 -16.57 -6.16 14.42
CA SER A 443 -16.20 -4.98 13.61
C SER A 443 -15.99 -3.71 14.45
N SER A 444 -16.68 -3.59 15.59
CA SER A 444 -16.50 -2.46 16.52
C SER A 444 -15.18 -2.48 17.28
N LEU A 445 -14.55 -3.66 17.41
CA LEU A 445 -13.27 -3.89 18.07
C LEU A 445 -12.09 -3.82 17.10
N LEU A 446 -12.35 -3.72 15.80
CA LEU A 446 -11.31 -3.70 14.76
C LEU A 446 -11.29 -2.35 14.05
N GLU A 447 -10.10 -1.86 13.78
CA GLU A 447 -9.84 -0.75 12.89
C GLU A 447 -9.12 -1.28 11.65
N VAL A 448 -9.74 -1.09 10.48
CA VAL A 448 -9.15 -1.47 9.21
C VAL A 448 -8.87 -0.20 8.41
N THR A 449 -7.61 0.00 8.03
CA THR A 449 -7.17 1.10 7.18
C THR A 449 -6.65 0.54 5.86
N PHE A 450 -7.00 1.19 4.75
CA PHE A 450 -6.56 0.81 3.42
C PHE A 450 -5.60 1.85 2.85
N ASP A 451 -4.55 1.35 2.20
CA ASP A 451 -3.73 2.12 1.25
C ASP A 451 -3.82 1.43 -0.11
N ASP A 452 -4.40 2.15 -1.08
CA ASP A 452 -4.61 1.68 -2.45
C ASP A 452 -3.71 2.40 -3.46
N LYS A 453 -2.69 3.13 -2.97
CA LYS A 453 -1.81 4.00 -3.76
C LYS A 453 -2.57 5.00 -4.64
N GLY A 454 -3.80 5.35 -4.29
CA GLY A 454 -4.65 6.30 -5.01
C GLY A 454 -5.56 5.68 -6.07
N TYR A 455 -5.72 4.35 -6.13
CA TYR A 455 -6.55 3.68 -7.12
C TYR A 455 -8.00 4.16 -7.14
N GLU A 456 -8.68 4.28 -6.00
CA GLU A 456 -10.09 4.73 -5.95
C GLU A 456 -10.23 6.16 -6.51
N ARG A 457 -9.24 7.02 -6.23
CA ARG A 457 -9.21 8.38 -6.78
C ARG A 457 -9.04 8.34 -8.29
N PHE A 458 -8.13 7.52 -8.80
CA PHE A 458 -7.94 7.29 -10.24
C PHE A 458 -9.23 6.73 -10.89
N ALA A 459 -9.80 5.67 -10.34
CA ALA A 459 -11.00 5.01 -10.84
C ALA A 459 -12.20 5.97 -10.86
N SER A 460 -12.38 6.79 -9.83
CA SER A 460 -13.44 7.81 -9.76
C SER A 460 -13.27 8.88 -10.85
N GLN A 461 -12.05 9.36 -11.08
CA GLN A 461 -11.77 10.30 -12.18
C GLN A 461 -12.01 9.67 -13.55
N MET A 462 -11.59 8.43 -13.75
CA MET A 462 -11.84 7.70 -15.00
C MET A 462 -13.33 7.49 -15.25
N ASN A 463 -14.13 7.17 -14.22
CA ASN A 463 -15.58 7.06 -14.34
C ASN A 463 -16.26 8.40 -14.71
N ASN A 464 -15.75 9.52 -14.18
CA ASN A 464 -16.20 10.86 -14.58
C ASN A 464 -15.87 11.16 -16.06
N LEU A 465 -14.66 10.83 -16.52
CA LEU A 465 -14.27 10.96 -17.93
C LEU A 465 -15.12 10.06 -18.83
N GLN A 466 -15.45 8.85 -18.38
CA GLN A 466 -16.35 7.95 -19.09
C GLN A 466 -17.75 8.57 -19.25
N THR A 467 -18.26 9.21 -18.20
CA THR A 467 -19.55 9.91 -18.22
C THR A 467 -19.54 11.06 -19.22
N ILE A 468 -18.48 11.89 -19.23
CA ILE A 468 -18.30 12.98 -20.20
C ILE A 468 -18.22 12.42 -21.63
N ALA A 469 -17.46 11.35 -21.83
CA ALA A 469 -17.31 10.70 -23.13
C ALA A 469 -18.65 10.21 -23.69
N VAL A 470 -19.47 9.58 -22.86
CA VAL A 470 -20.83 9.13 -23.22
C VAL A 470 -21.74 10.31 -23.57
N ILE A 471 -21.67 11.43 -22.82
CA ILE A 471 -22.46 12.63 -23.13
C ILE A 471 -22.05 13.21 -24.49
N ILE A 472 -20.74 13.38 -24.75
CA ILE A 472 -20.23 13.91 -26.03
C ILE A 472 -20.64 12.99 -27.19
N PHE A 473 -20.52 11.68 -26.99
CA PHE A 473 -20.96 10.66 -27.95
C PHE A 473 -22.45 10.79 -28.27
N LEU A 474 -23.32 10.87 -27.26
CA LEU A 474 -24.77 11.00 -27.43
C LEU A 474 -25.17 12.31 -28.10
N VAL A 475 -24.53 13.43 -27.75
CA VAL A 475 -24.77 14.73 -28.39
C VAL A 475 -24.40 14.69 -29.87
N GLY A 476 -23.24 14.09 -30.21
CA GLY A 476 -22.84 13.87 -31.59
C GLY A 476 -23.84 13.00 -32.35
N PHE A 477 -24.21 11.85 -31.76
CA PHE A 477 -25.16 10.91 -32.33
C PHE A 477 -26.55 11.53 -32.62
N VAL A 478 -27.13 12.24 -31.64
CA VAL A 478 -28.41 12.92 -31.80
C VAL A 478 -28.33 14.02 -32.85
N SER A 479 -27.24 14.78 -32.88
CA SER A 479 -27.01 15.84 -33.86
C SER A 479 -26.95 15.30 -35.29
N VAL A 480 -26.27 14.16 -35.49
CA VAL A 480 -26.18 13.47 -36.78
C VAL A 480 -27.56 12.97 -37.23
N ILE A 481 -28.32 12.32 -36.33
CA ILE A 481 -29.68 11.83 -36.64
C ILE A 481 -30.61 12.99 -37.01
N ALA A 482 -30.66 14.04 -36.19
CA ALA A 482 -31.55 15.17 -36.41
C ALA A 482 -31.23 15.87 -37.74
N SER A 483 -29.96 16.11 -37.99
CA SER A 483 -29.48 16.77 -39.22
C SER A 483 -29.71 15.91 -40.44
N GLY A 484 -29.47 14.61 -40.33
CA GLY A 484 -29.72 13.62 -41.37
C GLY A 484 -31.20 13.51 -41.74
N ALA A 485 -32.08 13.45 -40.74
CA ALA A 485 -33.52 13.42 -40.94
C ALA A 485 -34.02 14.71 -41.61
N PHE A 486 -33.54 15.87 -41.17
CA PHE A 486 -33.92 17.16 -41.73
C PHE A 486 -33.37 17.37 -43.15
N LEU A 487 -32.15 16.89 -43.43
CA LEU A 487 -31.58 16.81 -44.77
C LEU A 487 -32.46 15.98 -45.70
N LEU A 488 -32.84 14.77 -45.27
CA LEU A 488 -33.67 13.86 -46.03
C LEU A 488 -35.05 14.47 -46.28
N TYR A 489 -35.65 15.05 -45.25
CA TYR A 489 -36.92 15.77 -45.36
C TYR A 489 -36.85 16.91 -46.38
N SER A 490 -35.82 17.76 -46.28
CA SER A 490 -35.58 18.90 -47.18
C SER A 490 -35.35 18.45 -48.62
N ALA A 491 -34.55 17.39 -48.82
CA ALA A 491 -34.27 16.83 -50.14
C ALA A 491 -35.53 16.22 -50.77
N ILE A 492 -36.31 15.47 -49.98
CA ILE A 492 -37.58 14.89 -50.42
C ILE A 492 -38.54 15.99 -50.85
N ILE A 493 -38.77 17.02 -50.03
CA ILE A 493 -39.69 18.14 -50.35
C ILE A 493 -39.27 18.85 -51.62
N ARG A 494 -38.01 19.26 -51.72
CA ARG A 494 -37.51 20.03 -52.87
C ARG A 494 -37.54 19.24 -54.16
N GLN A 495 -37.40 17.92 -54.09
CA GLN A 495 -37.42 17.06 -55.28
C GLN A 495 -38.80 16.48 -55.58
N ARG A 496 -39.87 16.79 -54.81
CA ARG A 496 -41.23 16.24 -55.05
C ARG A 496 -41.73 16.43 -56.48
N ARG A 497 -41.64 17.65 -57.03
CA ARG A 497 -42.06 17.93 -58.42
C ARG A 497 -41.26 17.14 -59.45
N ARG A 498 -39.94 17.04 -59.26
CA ARG A 498 -39.05 16.28 -60.14
C ARG A 498 -39.37 14.79 -60.07
N THR A 499 -39.47 14.24 -58.86
CA THR A 499 -39.86 12.85 -58.60
C THR A 499 -41.21 12.52 -59.23
N ALA A 500 -42.18 13.44 -59.19
CA ALA A 500 -43.47 13.26 -59.85
C ALA A 500 -43.37 13.29 -61.38
N ILE A 501 -42.59 14.21 -61.96
CA ILE A 501 -42.33 14.28 -63.40
C ILE A 501 -41.59 13.02 -63.89
N GLU A 502 -40.54 12.60 -63.20
CA GLU A 502 -39.77 11.38 -63.52
C GLU A 502 -40.64 10.12 -63.43
N ARG A 503 -41.54 10.05 -62.44
CA ARG A 503 -42.52 8.96 -62.34
C ARG A 503 -43.61 9.02 -63.41
N ALA A 504 -44.02 10.21 -63.87
CA ALA A 504 -44.95 10.38 -64.96
C ALA A 504 -44.32 10.03 -66.33
N LEU A 505 -43.00 10.21 -66.46
CA LEU A 505 -42.20 9.82 -67.62
C LEU A 505 -41.81 8.33 -67.63
N GLY A 506 -42.31 7.52 -66.68
CA GLY A 506 -42.14 6.07 -66.67
C GLY A 506 -40.97 5.53 -65.85
N MET A 507 -40.25 6.35 -65.07
CA MET A 507 -39.18 5.84 -64.20
C MET A 507 -39.75 4.99 -63.05
N SER A 508 -39.07 3.88 -62.75
CA SER A 508 -39.44 2.99 -61.66
C SER A 508 -39.14 3.61 -60.28
N ARG A 509 -39.86 3.15 -59.24
CA ARG A 509 -39.60 3.58 -57.85
C ARG A 509 -38.15 3.32 -57.40
N ARG A 510 -37.50 2.29 -57.94
CA ARG A 510 -36.10 1.95 -57.61
C ARG A 510 -35.11 2.95 -58.22
N GLU A 511 -35.38 3.45 -59.42
CA GLU A 511 -34.52 4.40 -60.13
C GLU A 511 -34.61 5.80 -59.53
N CYS A 512 -35.80 6.23 -59.13
CA CYS A 512 -35.95 7.51 -58.42
C CYS A 512 -35.30 7.46 -57.02
N ARG A 513 -35.44 6.33 -56.31
CA ARG A 513 -34.77 6.12 -55.02
C ARG A 513 -33.24 6.20 -55.14
N THR A 514 -32.65 5.56 -56.14
CA THR A 514 -31.19 5.60 -56.35
C THR A 514 -30.70 6.99 -56.72
N SER A 515 -31.44 7.73 -57.57
CA SER A 515 -31.12 9.11 -57.95
C SER A 515 -31.09 10.09 -56.75
N LEU A 516 -32.02 9.95 -55.80
CA LEU A 516 -32.00 10.74 -54.56
C LEU A 516 -30.88 10.29 -53.60
N LEU A 517 -30.72 8.98 -53.45
CA LEU A 517 -29.78 8.40 -52.51
C LEU A 517 -28.33 8.78 -52.83
N THR A 518 -27.94 8.76 -54.11
CA THR A 518 -26.56 9.02 -54.53
C THR A 518 -26.06 10.41 -54.09
N GLY A 519 -26.89 11.45 -54.21
CA GLY A 519 -26.48 12.81 -53.85
C GLY A 519 -26.27 13.01 -52.35
N ILE A 520 -27.16 12.41 -51.54
CA ILE A 520 -27.10 12.49 -50.08
C ILE A 520 -25.93 11.65 -49.55
N MET A 521 -25.75 10.43 -50.08
CA MET A 521 -24.66 9.56 -49.66
C MET A 521 -23.29 10.15 -49.97
N ILE A 522 -23.10 10.77 -51.13
CA ILE A 522 -21.82 11.44 -51.45
C ILE A 522 -21.54 12.58 -50.46
N LEU A 523 -22.55 13.41 -50.14
CA LEU A 523 -22.40 14.50 -49.18
C LEU A 523 -22.03 13.98 -47.78
N THR A 524 -22.77 12.98 -47.29
CA THR A 524 -22.53 12.36 -45.99
C THR A 524 -21.16 11.70 -45.94
N MET A 525 -20.76 10.95 -46.97
CA MET A 525 -19.44 10.31 -47.02
C MET A 525 -18.30 11.32 -46.91
N ILE A 526 -18.36 12.43 -47.67
CA ILE A 526 -17.30 13.45 -47.62
C ILE A 526 -17.30 14.15 -46.25
N ALA A 527 -18.48 14.53 -45.74
CA ALA A 527 -18.61 15.18 -44.44
C ALA A 527 -18.12 14.29 -43.29
N ALA A 528 -18.50 13.01 -43.29
CA ALA A 528 -18.09 12.03 -42.28
C ALA A 528 -16.59 11.75 -42.36
N CYS A 529 -16.01 11.54 -43.55
CA CYS A 529 -14.56 11.35 -43.67
C CYS A 529 -13.78 12.58 -43.19
N MET A 530 -14.24 13.79 -43.53
CA MET A 530 -13.60 15.03 -43.07
C MET A 530 -13.78 15.22 -41.55
N GLY A 531 -14.98 14.98 -41.02
CA GLY A 531 -15.25 15.07 -39.59
C GLY A 531 -14.47 14.04 -38.79
N GLY A 532 -14.34 12.82 -39.29
CA GLY A 532 -13.50 11.78 -38.70
C GLY A 532 -12.01 12.16 -38.68
N ALA A 533 -11.49 12.74 -39.77
CA ALA A 533 -10.12 13.23 -39.81
C ALA A 533 -9.88 14.39 -38.83
N VAL A 534 -10.78 15.38 -38.79
CA VAL A 534 -10.71 16.51 -37.86
C VAL A 534 -10.82 16.04 -36.42
N GLY A 535 -11.74 15.12 -36.13
CA GLY A 535 -11.93 14.54 -34.81
C GLY A 535 -10.73 13.72 -34.35
N GLY A 536 -10.11 12.95 -35.26
CA GLY A 536 -8.84 12.26 -35.00
C GLY A 536 -7.71 13.21 -34.62
N ILE A 537 -7.50 14.27 -35.40
CA ILE A 537 -6.47 15.30 -35.12
C ILE A 537 -6.76 16.01 -33.79
N ALA A 538 -8.02 16.37 -33.52
CA ALA A 538 -8.42 17.00 -32.28
C ALA A 538 -8.14 16.08 -31.08
N ASN A 539 -8.41 14.78 -31.23
CA ASN A 539 -8.15 13.79 -30.19
C ASN A 539 -6.64 13.64 -29.92
N GLU A 540 -5.82 13.52 -30.96
CA GLU A 540 -4.36 13.48 -30.82
C GLU A 540 -3.81 14.72 -30.10
N ARG A 541 -4.36 15.91 -30.40
CA ARG A 541 -3.94 17.16 -29.75
C ARG A 541 -4.40 17.25 -28.30
N MET A 542 -5.62 16.81 -28.01
CA MET A 542 -6.17 16.83 -26.66
C MET A 542 -5.39 15.86 -25.76
N LEU A 543 -5.07 14.67 -26.26
CA LEU A 543 -4.26 13.69 -25.54
C LEU A 543 -2.82 14.19 -25.29
N LYS A 544 -2.19 14.82 -26.28
CA LYS A 544 -0.86 15.44 -26.11
C LYS A 544 -0.87 16.65 -25.16
N ALA A 545 -1.98 17.36 -25.04
CA ALA A 545 -2.10 18.48 -24.11
C ALA A 545 -2.34 17.98 -22.68
N ALA A 546 -3.12 16.91 -22.52
CA ALA A 546 -3.36 16.27 -21.23
C ALA A 546 -2.08 15.64 -20.67
N SER A 547 -1.27 14.98 -21.51
CA SER A 547 0.01 14.38 -21.09
C SER A 547 1.02 15.42 -20.58
N LEU A 548 0.97 16.66 -21.08
CA LEU A 548 1.86 17.75 -20.66
C LEU A 548 1.45 18.39 -19.31
N GLU A 549 0.18 18.28 -18.90
CA GLU A 549 -0.25 18.62 -17.54
C GLU A 549 0.05 17.47 -16.56
N GLU A 550 0.03 16.22 -17.04
CA GLU A 550 0.35 15.02 -16.26
C GLU A 550 1.79 14.99 -15.72
N ASP A 551 2.79 15.55 -16.41
CA ASP A 551 4.16 15.69 -15.87
C ASP A 551 4.22 16.50 -14.55
N TYR A 552 3.26 17.41 -14.34
CA TYR A 552 3.14 18.19 -13.10
C TYR A 552 2.30 17.46 -12.03
N PHE A 553 1.46 16.50 -12.45
CA PHE A 553 0.55 15.73 -11.59
C PHE A 553 1.18 14.39 -11.14
N SER A 554 1.93 13.71 -12.01
CA SER A 554 2.69 12.47 -11.75
C SER A 554 3.64 12.62 -10.56
N ALA A 555 4.37 13.74 -10.49
CA ALA A 555 5.23 14.09 -9.35
C ALA A 555 4.47 14.32 -8.03
N MET A 556 3.15 14.53 -8.07
CA MET A 556 2.29 14.71 -6.91
C MET A 556 1.52 13.43 -6.51
N TYR A 557 1.42 12.45 -7.43
CA TYR A 557 0.72 11.17 -7.22
C TYR A 557 1.66 10.00 -6.87
N SER A 558 2.93 10.06 -7.28
CA SER A 558 3.94 9.09 -6.86
C SER A 558 4.63 9.53 -5.56
N LYS A 559 3.99 9.25 -4.42
CA LYS A 559 4.76 8.91 -3.22
C LYS A 559 4.98 7.40 -3.28
N GLY A 560 6.08 6.96 -3.90
CA GLY A 560 6.52 5.56 -3.76
C GLY A 560 7.14 4.90 -4.99
N ILE A 561 6.99 5.41 -6.22
CA ILE A 561 7.69 4.83 -7.38
C ILE A 561 9.05 5.50 -7.53
N VAL A 562 9.99 5.15 -6.65
CA VAL A 562 11.42 5.36 -6.89
C VAL A 562 11.98 4.00 -7.31
N GLY A 563 11.89 3.68 -8.60
CA GLY A 563 12.38 2.39 -9.09
C GLY A 563 12.18 2.08 -10.57
N ASN A 564 11.27 2.76 -11.28
CA ASN A 564 11.16 2.63 -12.74
C ASN A 564 10.90 4.00 -13.35
N GLU A 565 11.95 4.59 -13.93
CA GLU A 565 11.88 5.85 -14.69
C GLU A 565 11.19 5.70 -16.06
N ASP A 566 10.59 4.54 -16.39
CA ASP A 566 10.15 4.22 -17.76
C ASP A 566 8.63 4.06 -17.96
N GLU A 567 7.79 4.14 -16.93
CA GLU A 567 6.32 4.20 -17.13
C GLU A 567 5.77 5.59 -16.82
N GLU A 568 5.96 6.49 -17.78
CA GLU A 568 5.20 7.73 -17.89
C GLU A 568 3.69 7.41 -17.76
N LEU A 569 3.08 7.94 -16.69
CA LEU A 569 1.63 8.04 -16.54
C LEU A 569 1.10 9.01 -17.60
N SER A 570 1.05 8.54 -18.83
CA SER A 570 0.39 9.19 -19.93
C SER A 570 -0.82 8.36 -20.30
N VAL A 571 -1.95 9.02 -20.54
CA VAL A 571 -2.99 8.44 -21.42
C VAL A 571 -2.36 8.32 -22.81
N ALA A 572 -1.54 7.28 -23.00
CA ALA A 572 -0.81 7.07 -24.23
C ALA A 572 -1.85 7.02 -25.36
N ALA A 573 -1.73 7.96 -26.29
CA ALA A 573 -2.59 8.02 -27.46
C ALA A 573 -2.35 6.78 -28.30
N ASN A 574 -3.04 5.69 -27.97
CA ASN A 574 -2.98 4.47 -28.72
C ASN A 574 -3.54 4.77 -30.12
N GLN A 575 -2.65 4.85 -31.10
CA GLN A 575 -3.02 5.18 -32.48
C GLN A 575 -4.06 4.22 -33.04
N ASP A 576 -4.10 2.99 -32.53
CA ASP A 576 -5.13 2.02 -32.88
C ASP A 576 -6.50 2.39 -32.31
N ILE A 577 -6.58 2.94 -31.08
CA ILE A 577 -7.83 3.46 -30.51
C ILE A 577 -8.37 4.63 -31.35
N VAL A 578 -7.50 5.59 -31.70
CA VAL A 578 -7.91 6.73 -32.54
C VAL A 578 -8.40 6.23 -33.90
N ARG A 579 -7.65 5.35 -34.56
CA ARG A 579 -8.05 4.78 -35.86
C ARG A 579 -9.37 4.03 -35.77
N ASN A 580 -9.54 3.18 -34.75
CA ASN A 580 -10.76 2.39 -34.55
C ASN A 580 -11.96 3.29 -34.28
N SER A 581 -11.79 4.36 -33.50
CA SER A 581 -12.85 5.34 -33.23
C SER A 581 -13.31 6.07 -34.49
N ILE A 582 -12.39 6.45 -35.39
CA ILE A 582 -12.71 7.06 -36.70
C ILE A 582 -13.49 6.08 -37.57
N VAL A 583 -13.00 4.85 -37.71
CA VAL A 583 -13.66 3.82 -38.53
C VAL A 583 -15.07 3.55 -38.00
N PHE A 584 -15.22 3.39 -36.69
CA PHE A 584 -16.51 3.17 -36.06
C PHE A 584 -17.47 4.34 -36.27
N ALA A 585 -16.99 5.58 -36.06
CA ALA A 585 -17.79 6.78 -36.20
C ALA A 585 -18.32 6.97 -37.62
N VAL A 586 -17.41 6.94 -38.60
CA VAL A 586 -17.73 7.13 -40.02
C VAL A 586 -18.65 6.01 -40.52
N SER A 587 -18.35 4.76 -40.16
CA SER A 587 -19.16 3.62 -40.60
C SER A 587 -20.58 3.70 -40.06
N THR A 588 -20.73 4.00 -38.76
CA THR A 588 -22.04 4.11 -38.09
C THR A 588 -22.87 5.24 -38.70
N GLU A 589 -22.26 6.40 -38.96
CA GLU A 589 -22.94 7.54 -39.55
C GLU A 589 -23.40 7.26 -40.99
N VAL A 590 -22.53 6.70 -41.82
CA VAL A 590 -22.84 6.37 -43.22
C VAL A 590 -23.92 5.30 -43.30
N LEU A 591 -23.81 4.24 -42.50
CA LEU A 591 -24.81 3.16 -42.44
C LEU A 591 -26.15 3.68 -41.89
N GLY A 592 -26.11 4.51 -40.84
CA GLY A 592 -27.29 5.14 -40.26
C GLY A 592 -28.00 6.03 -41.27
N MET A 593 -27.26 6.87 -42.00
CA MET A 593 -27.82 7.71 -43.06
C MET A 593 -28.38 6.89 -44.23
N PHE A 594 -27.71 5.80 -44.61
CA PHE A 594 -28.23 4.89 -45.63
C PHE A 594 -29.55 4.24 -45.20
N ALA A 595 -29.62 3.73 -43.97
CA ALA A 595 -30.82 3.13 -43.40
C ALA A 595 -31.98 4.13 -43.30
N MET A 596 -31.73 5.32 -42.74
CA MET A 596 -32.72 6.41 -42.67
C MET A 596 -33.21 6.82 -44.05
N SER A 597 -32.31 6.92 -45.03
CA SER A 597 -32.65 7.25 -46.40
C SER A 597 -33.56 6.19 -47.04
N LEU A 598 -33.24 4.90 -46.85
CA LEU A 598 -34.07 3.81 -47.34
C LEU A 598 -35.49 3.84 -46.76
N LEU A 599 -35.63 4.13 -45.46
CA LEU A 599 -36.90 4.21 -44.76
C LEU A 599 -37.72 5.42 -45.20
N LEU A 600 -37.16 6.64 -45.13
CA LEU A 600 -37.89 7.88 -45.39
C LEU A 600 -38.22 8.06 -46.87
N ILE A 601 -37.27 7.79 -47.78
CA ILE A 601 -37.51 7.85 -49.22
C ILE A 601 -38.45 6.71 -49.64
N GLY A 602 -38.30 5.51 -49.05
CA GLY A 602 -39.17 4.37 -49.31
C GLY A 602 -40.63 4.63 -48.94
N ARG A 603 -40.89 5.30 -47.81
CA ARG A 603 -42.25 5.73 -47.42
C ARG A 603 -42.80 6.79 -48.39
N ASN A 604 -41.98 7.78 -48.77
CA ASN A 604 -42.44 8.85 -49.66
C ASN A 604 -42.79 8.35 -51.07
N LEU A 605 -42.01 7.43 -51.64
CA LEU A 605 -42.22 6.89 -52.99
C LEU A 605 -43.46 5.97 -53.13
N LYS A 606 -44.11 5.59 -52.02
CA LYS A 606 -45.39 4.87 -52.02
C LYS A 606 -46.59 5.80 -52.30
N VAL A 607 -46.42 7.12 -52.19
CA VAL A 607 -47.46 8.12 -52.46
C VAL A 607 -47.76 8.22 -53.97
N ASN A 608 -49.01 8.49 -54.33
CA ASN A 608 -49.43 8.56 -55.74
C ASN A 608 -48.90 9.83 -56.44
N PRO A 609 -48.44 9.74 -57.72
CA PRO A 609 -47.83 10.88 -58.44
C PRO A 609 -48.73 12.12 -58.57
N ILE A 610 -50.05 11.91 -58.69
CA ILE A 610 -51.04 13.00 -58.82
C ILE A 610 -51.21 13.76 -57.50
N GLN A 611 -51.16 13.06 -56.36
CA GLN A 611 -51.18 13.70 -55.03
C GLN A 611 -49.88 14.48 -54.75
N LEU A 612 -48.75 14.01 -55.28
CA LEU A 612 -47.45 14.71 -55.21
C LEU A 612 -47.41 16.01 -56.04
N LEU A 613 -48.24 16.14 -57.09
CA LEU A 613 -48.34 17.32 -57.95
C LEU A 613 -49.42 18.32 -57.48
N GLY A 614 -50.45 17.84 -56.77
CA GLY A 614 -51.61 18.63 -56.35
C GLY A 614 -51.45 19.43 -55.05
N MET A 615 -50.41 19.18 -54.25
CA MET A 615 -50.12 20.00 -53.06
C MET A 615 -49.38 21.28 -53.46
N ARG A 616 -50.06 22.44 -53.37
CA ARG A 616 -49.42 23.77 -53.51
C ARG A 616 -48.40 23.97 -52.40
N GLU A 617 -47.26 24.60 -52.74
CA GLU A 617 -46.34 25.18 -51.77
C GLU A 617 -47.10 26.30 -51.05
N GLU A 618 -47.45 26.10 -49.78
CA GLU A 618 -47.60 27.25 -48.88
C GLU A 618 -46.18 27.66 -48.49
N GLU A 619 -45.87 28.93 -48.76
CA GLU A 619 -44.55 29.56 -48.56
C GLU A 619 -44.08 29.56 -47.11
#